data_AF-A0A959IA50-F1
#
_entry.id   AF-A0A959IA50-F1
#
_cell.length_a   1.000
_cell.length_b   1.000
_cell.length_c   1.000
_cell.angle_alpha   90.00
_cell.angle_beta   90.00
_cell.angle_gamma   90.00
#
_symmetry.space_group_name_H-M   'P 1'
#
loop_
_entity.id
_entity.type
_entity.pdbx_description
1 polymer ?
#
loop_
_entity_poly.entity_id
_entity_poly.type
_entity_poly.pdbx_seq_one_letter_code
_entity_poly.pdbx_strand_id
1 'polypeptide(L)'
;MKMSPFLPQSSQVYRPSFFDLSRPMDRLAFDDLLHRFPQLELVDQIETQLHALMEALQISNYEQISRFLEDELGGRTFEQYGVWVYYPWLHKVVHLLPREAFYQLRRTEEELDVEPGRKVGIADAQRSWPLVRRLVREQACTELRIASSLPVGLQQFRLLEAGIHELGQSPSIRLARQIAELDPYLPIRCYDDPLAEDFFLEGGKLDLLIDGTPKLSQHDRLHQRAAALGVPVIPRLEPGESYSFREMPAVRPDGHLASAASGR
;
A
#
# COMPACT_ATOMS: atom_id res chain seq x y z
N MET A 1 27.96 18.88 -19.18
CA MET A 1 28.03 17.41 -19.28
C MET A 1 26.70 16.85 -18.79
N LYS A 2 25.81 16.41 -19.69
CA LYS A 2 24.51 15.83 -19.30
C LYS A 2 24.78 14.40 -18.83
N MET A 3 24.80 14.19 -17.51
CA MET A 3 24.78 12.84 -16.96
C MET A 3 23.35 12.31 -17.09
N SER A 4 23.13 11.42 -18.05
CA SER A 4 21.94 10.57 -18.07
C SER A 4 22.01 9.65 -16.84
N PRO A 5 21.01 9.62 -15.95
CA PRO A 5 21.03 8.64 -14.87
C PRO A 5 20.74 7.28 -15.51
N PHE A 6 21.78 6.45 -15.62
CA PHE A 6 21.64 5.02 -15.81
C PHE A 6 20.94 4.47 -14.55
N LEU A 7 19.62 4.49 -14.55
CA LEU A 7 18.84 3.73 -13.60
C LEU A 7 18.81 2.29 -14.12
N PRO A 8 19.39 1.31 -13.41
CA PRO A 8 19.30 -0.09 -13.81
C PRO A 8 17.83 -0.51 -13.85
N GLN A 9 17.42 -1.35 -14.80
CA GLN A 9 16.01 -1.74 -15.02
C GLN A 9 15.30 -2.32 -13.77
N SER A 10 16.04 -2.83 -12.78
CA SER A 10 15.51 -3.25 -11.46
C SER A 10 15.02 -2.09 -10.58
N SER A 11 15.34 -0.84 -10.92
CA SER A 11 14.98 0.35 -10.15
C SER A 11 13.53 0.78 -10.31
N GLN A 12 12.74 0.10 -11.16
CA GLN A 12 11.33 0.40 -11.41
C GLN A 12 10.38 -0.69 -10.90
N VAL A 13 10.89 -1.83 -10.39
CA VAL A 13 10.03 -2.90 -9.87
C VAL A 13 9.56 -2.55 -8.46
N TYR A 14 8.26 -2.37 -8.27
CA TYR A 14 7.65 -2.06 -6.97
C TYR A 14 6.46 -2.96 -6.61
N ARG A 15 6.09 -3.89 -7.49
CA ARG A 15 4.98 -4.81 -7.25
C ARG A 15 5.50 -6.16 -6.78
N PRO A 16 4.95 -6.71 -5.69
CA PRO A 16 5.23 -8.08 -5.33
C PRO A 16 4.60 -9.04 -6.36
N SER A 17 5.12 -10.26 -6.42
CA SER A 17 4.54 -11.35 -7.22
C SER A 17 3.88 -12.37 -6.29
N PHE A 18 2.74 -12.92 -6.70
CA PHE A 18 1.94 -13.85 -5.90
C PHE A 18 1.95 -15.22 -6.55
N PHE A 19 2.07 -16.27 -5.73
CA PHE A 19 2.01 -17.66 -6.15
C PHE A 19 1.02 -18.42 -5.28
N ASP A 20 -0.03 -18.97 -5.89
CA ASP A 20 -0.97 -19.88 -5.25
C ASP A 20 -0.55 -21.32 -5.58
N LEU A 21 0.13 -22.00 -4.64
CA LEU A 21 0.71 -23.33 -4.89
C LEU A 21 -0.33 -24.44 -5.05
N SER A 22 -1.62 -24.16 -4.84
CA SER A 22 -2.70 -25.07 -5.26
C SER A 22 -2.85 -25.10 -6.79
N ARG A 23 -2.35 -24.09 -7.49
CA ARG A 23 -2.36 -23.98 -8.96
C ARG A 23 -1.06 -24.54 -9.54
N PRO A 24 -1.11 -25.51 -10.47
CA PRO A 24 0.10 -26.12 -11.04
C PRO A 24 1.06 -25.13 -11.70
N MET A 25 0.55 -24.09 -12.37
CA MET A 25 1.39 -23.09 -13.04
C MET A 25 2.16 -22.21 -12.06
N ASP A 26 1.52 -21.78 -10.98
CA ASP A 26 2.15 -20.96 -9.94
C ASP A 26 3.19 -21.80 -9.18
N ARG A 27 2.91 -23.07 -8.93
CA ARG A 27 3.87 -24.02 -8.35
C ARG A 27 5.15 -24.12 -9.18
N LEU A 28 5.02 -24.31 -10.50
CA LEU A 28 6.18 -24.37 -11.39
C LEU A 28 6.98 -23.06 -11.39
N ALA A 29 6.29 -21.92 -11.41
CA ALA A 29 6.94 -20.60 -11.39
C ALA A 29 7.62 -20.31 -10.04
N PHE A 30 7.02 -20.75 -8.94
CA PHE A 30 7.60 -20.66 -7.60
C PHE A 30 8.85 -21.53 -7.48
N ASP A 31 8.79 -22.78 -7.93
CA ASP A 31 9.94 -23.68 -7.92
C ASP A 31 11.08 -23.09 -8.79
N ASP A 32 10.80 -22.58 -9.99
CA ASP A 32 11.80 -21.90 -10.83
C ASP A 32 12.43 -20.68 -10.13
N LEU A 33 11.62 -19.87 -9.44
CA LEU A 33 12.10 -18.72 -8.67
C LEU A 33 13.14 -19.14 -7.62
N LEU A 34 12.85 -20.20 -6.85
CA LEU A 34 13.75 -20.71 -5.82
C LEU A 34 15.03 -21.33 -6.41
N HIS A 35 14.92 -22.03 -7.54
CA HIS A 35 16.09 -22.56 -8.25
C HIS A 35 17.00 -21.44 -8.79
N ARG A 36 16.40 -20.36 -9.32
CA ARG A 36 17.14 -19.22 -9.89
C ARG A 36 17.79 -18.35 -8.82
N PHE A 37 17.17 -18.25 -7.64
CA PHE A 37 17.66 -17.42 -6.55
C PHE A 37 17.72 -18.24 -5.23
N PRO A 38 18.69 -19.15 -5.10
CA PRO A 38 18.80 -20.04 -3.93
C PRO A 38 19.05 -19.31 -2.61
N GLN A 39 19.45 -18.04 -2.65
CA GLN A 39 19.68 -17.17 -1.51
C GLN A 39 18.45 -16.40 -1.03
N LEU A 40 17.27 -16.63 -1.62
CA LEU A 40 16.03 -15.99 -1.15
C LEU A 40 15.71 -16.41 0.28
N GLU A 41 15.35 -15.44 1.11
CA GLU A 41 14.86 -15.71 2.46
C GLU A 41 13.38 -16.11 2.37
N LEU A 42 13.06 -17.32 2.84
CA LEU A 42 11.69 -17.81 2.98
C LEU A 42 11.20 -17.51 4.39
N VAL A 43 10.08 -16.79 4.49
CA VAL A 43 9.38 -16.51 5.74
C VAL A 43 8.03 -17.21 5.70
N ASP A 44 7.98 -18.41 6.27
CA ASP A 44 6.74 -19.17 6.41
C ASP A 44 6.28 -19.17 7.87
N GLN A 45 5.14 -18.55 8.11
CA GLN A 45 4.46 -18.47 9.41
C GLN A 45 2.95 -18.67 9.24
N ILE A 46 2.53 -19.49 8.27
CA ILE A 46 1.10 -19.67 7.96
C ILE A 46 0.31 -20.27 9.12
N GLU A 47 0.92 -21.20 9.86
CA GLU A 47 0.30 -21.80 11.05
C GLU A 47 0.03 -20.77 12.14
N THR A 48 1.00 -19.87 12.42
CA THR A 48 0.82 -18.77 13.38
C THR A 48 -0.26 -17.79 12.93
N GLN A 49 -0.36 -17.52 11.63
CA GLN A 49 -1.42 -16.67 11.08
C GLN A 49 -2.80 -17.33 11.21
N LEU A 50 -2.92 -18.63 10.93
CA LEU A 50 -4.15 -19.41 11.14
C LEU A 50 -4.55 -19.44 12.61
N HIS A 51 -3.59 -19.57 13.53
CA HIS A 51 -3.85 -19.47 14.96
C HIS A 51 -4.45 -18.10 15.34
N ALA A 52 -3.85 -17.01 14.86
CA ALA A 52 -4.38 -15.67 15.09
C ALA A 52 -5.81 -15.51 14.53
N LEU A 53 -6.11 -16.12 13.37
CA LEU A 53 -7.45 -16.12 12.79
C LEU A 53 -8.45 -16.88 13.64
N MET A 54 -8.07 -18.05 14.16
CA MET A 54 -8.91 -18.82 15.09
C MET A 54 -9.18 -18.04 16.38
N GLU A 55 -8.16 -17.36 16.94
CA GLU A 55 -8.32 -16.49 18.11
C GLU A 55 -9.31 -15.34 17.84
N ALA A 56 -9.17 -14.66 16.69
CA ALA A 56 -10.07 -13.58 16.30
C ALA A 56 -11.53 -14.06 16.10
N LEU A 57 -11.71 -15.30 15.65
CA LEU A 57 -13.01 -15.95 15.48
C LEU A 57 -13.54 -16.62 16.77
N GLN A 58 -12.84 -16.46 17.90
CA GLN A 58 -13.17 -17.06 19.20
C GLN A 58 -13.29 -18.60 19.16
N ILE A 59 -12.54 -19.23 18.26
CA ILE A 59 -12.44 -20.69 18.14
C ILE A 59 -11.44 -21.17 19.18
N SER A 60 -11.87 -22.02 20.12
CA SER A 60 -11.07 -22.34 21.30
C SER A 60 -11.01 -23.82 21.69
N ASN A 61 -11.99 -24.64 21.28
CA ASN A 61 -11.98 -26.06 21.59
C ASN A 61 -11.51 -26.92 20.40
N TYR A 62 -11.01 -28.12 20.70
CA TYR A 62 -10.41 -29.02 19.72
C TYR A 62 -11.34 -29.39 18.55
N GLU A 63 -12.63 -29.59 18.82
CA GLU A 63 -13.62 -29.95 17.79
C GLU A 63 -13.86 -28.78 16.83
N GLN A 64 -13.95 -27.54 17.34
CA GLN A 64 -14.07 -26.34 16.54
C GLN A 64 -12.81 -26.09 15.71
N ILE A 65 -11.63 -26.24 16.31
CA ILE A 65 -10.33 -26.07 15.61
C ILE A 65 -10.23 -27.06 14.45
N SER A 66 -10.53 -28.34 14.70
CA SER A 66 -10.44 -29.39 13.68
C SER A 66 -11.38 -29.11 12.51
N ARG A 67 -12.64 -28.75 12.80
CA ARG A 67 -13.62 -28.38 11.77
C ARG A 67 -13.20 -27.14 10.99
N PHE A 68 -12.74 -26.10 11.69
CA PHE A 68 -12.28 -24.87 11.06
C PHE A 68 -11.13 -25.13 10.10
N LEU A 69 -10.11 -25.90 10.51
CA LEU A 69 -8.98 -26.22 9.64
C LEU A 69 -9.42 -27.09 8.45
N GLU A 70 -10.33 -28.05 8.64
CA GLU A 70 -10.88 -28.84 7.53
C GLU A 70 -11.60 -27.96 6.51
N ASP A 71 -12.46 -27.05 6.97
CA ASP A 71 -13.24 -26.14 6.13
C ASP A 71 -12.34 -25.11 5.43
N GLU A 72 -11.44 -24.45 6.17
CA GLU A 72 -10.59 -23.37 5.68
C GLU A 72 -9.54 -23.90 4.69
N LEU A 73 -8.88 -25.02 5.01
CA LEU A 73 -7.91 -25.64 4.12
C LEU A 73 -8.60 -26.27 2.91
N GLY A 74 -9.83 -26.77 3.04
CA GLY A 74 -10.58 -27.36 1.92
C GLY A 74 -9.82 -28.50 1.24
N GLY A 75 -9.09 -29.31 2.01
CA GLY A 75 -8.25 -30.41 1.52
C GLY A 75 -6.87 -30.01 0.99
N ARG A 76 -6.49 -28.73 1.05
CA ARG A 76 -5.13 -28.25 0.72
C ARG A 76 -4.16 -28.51 1.87
N THR A 77 -2.88 -28.70 1.56
CA THR A 77 -1.82 -28.66 2.59
C THR A 77 -1.59 -27.23 3.08
N PHE A 78 -0.90 -27.05 4.20
CA PHE A 78 -0.49 -25.71 4.65
C PHE A 78 0.29 -24.96 3.58
N GLU A 79 1.26 -25.61 2.91
CA GLU A 79 2.04 -25.03 1.79
C GLU A 79 1.15 -24.51 0.65
N GLN A 80 0.03 -25.17 0.38
CA GLN A 80 -0.92 -24.84 -0.69
C GLN A 80 -2.01 -23.86 -0.24
N TYR A 81 -2.12 -23.57 1.05
CA TYR A 81 -3.16 -22.72 1.60
C TYR A 81 -2.65 -21.29 1.76
N GLY A 82 -3.35 -20.33 1.14
CA GLY A 82 -2.91 -18.95 1.09
C GLY A 82 -2.13 -18.64 -0.17
N VAL A 83 -1.18 -17.71 -0.07
CA VAL A 83 -0.34 -17.29 -1.19
C VAL A 83 1.08 -17.02 -0.73
N TRP A 84 2.04 -17.35 -1.59
CA TRP A 84 3.43 -16.97 -1.41
C TRP A 84 3.69 -15.66 -2.13
N VAL A 85 4.16 -14.65 -1.38
CA VAL A 85 4.38 -13.30 -1.88
C VAL A 85 5.87 -13.02 -1.97
N TYR A 86 6.36 -12.86 -3.20
CA TYR A 86 7.75 -12.54 -3.49
C TYR A 86 7.95 -11.03 -3.58
N TYR A 87 8.92 -10.52 -2.82
CA TYR A 87 9.38 -9.12 -2.82
C TYR A 87 10.78 -9.03 -3.44
N PRO A 88 10.90 -8.71 -4.74
CA PRO A 88 12.17 -8.72 -5.46
C PRO A 88 13.24 -7.80 -4.84
N TRP A 89 12.82 -6.66 -4.29
CA TRP A 89 13.72 -5.67 -3.71
C TRP A 89 14.20 -6.02 -2.30
N LEU A 90 13.51 -6.92 -1.60
CA LEU A 90 13.95 -7.44 -0.30
C LEU A 90 14.69 -8.78 -0.42
N HIS A 91 14.64 -9.42 -1.59
CA HIS A 91 15.07 -10.81 -1.76
C HIS A 91 14.40 -11.77 -0.78
N LYS A 92 13.09 -11.56 -0.53
CA LYS A 92 12.28 -12.37 0.39
C LYS A 92 11.02 -12.91 -0.27
N VAL A 93 10.59 -14.07 0.20
CA VAL A 93 9.27 -14.64 -0.07
C VAL A 93 8.57 -14.85 1.27
N VAL A 94 7.34 -14.37 1.39
CA VAL A 94 6.54 -14.48 2.62
C VAL A 94 5.27 -15.26 2.33
N HIS A 95 4.98 -16.29 3.14
CA HIS A 95 3.75 -17.06 3.06
C HIS A 95 2.64 -16.35 3.84
N LEU A 96 1.55 -15.98 3.17
CA LEU A 96 0.46 -15.18 3.76
C LEU A 96 -0.89 -15.87 3.60
N LEU A 97 -1.78 -15.60 4.56
CA LEU A 97 -3.20 -15.92 4.45
C LEU A 97 -3.80 -15.39 3.13
N PRO A 98 -4.86 -16.04 2.59
CA PRO A 98 -5.65 -15.48 1.50
C PRO A 98 -6.12 -14.05 1.82
N ARG A 99 -6.29 -13.23 0.79
CA ARG A 99 -6.63 -11.80 0.91
C ARG A 99 -7.76 -11.49 1.90
N GLU A 100 -8.85 -12.24 1.84
CA GLU A 100 -10.01 -12.00 2.72
C GLU A 100 -9.67 -12.27 4.19
N ALA A 101 -9.05 -13.42 4.51
CA ALA A 101 -8.60 -13.76 5.84
C ALA A 101 -7.50 -12.79 6.37
N PHE A 102 -6.60 -12.36 5.49
CA PHE A 102 -5.59 -11.35 5.82
C PHE A 102 -6.22 -10.02 6.23
N TYR A 103 -7.23 -9.54 5.49
CA TYR A 103 -7.92 -8.30 5.84
C TYR A 103 -8.82 -8.44 7.06
N GLN A 104 -9.46 -9.60 7.24
CA GLN A 104 -10.27 -9.89 8.42
C GLN A 104 -9.46 -9.74 9.71
N LEU A 105 -8.22 -10.27 9.76
CA LEU A 105 -7.34 -10.13 10.92
C LEU A 105 -6.87 -8.69 11.18
N ARG A 106 -6.84 -7.88 10.14
CA ARG A 106 -6.34 -6.50 10.22
C ARG A 106 -7.46 -5.47 10.39
N ARG A 107 -8.73 -5.87 10.40
CA ARG A 107 -9.88 -5.00 10.67
C ARG A 107 -10.29 -5.15 12.13
N THR A 108 -10.57 -4.02 12.76
CA THR A 108 -11.27 -3.97 14.04
C THR A 108 -12.79 -4.04 13.79
N GLU A 109 -13.57 -4.47 14.79
CA GLU A 109 -15.04 -4.53 14.69
C GLU A 109 -15.65 -3.17 14.30
N GLU A 110 -15.03 -2.06 14.72
CA GLU A 110 -15.45 -0.69 14.44
C GLU A 110 -15.16 -0.22 13.01
N GLU A 111 -14.27 -0.91 12.29
CA GLU A 111 -13.88 -0.60 10.90
C GLU A 111 -14.76 -1.35 9.88
N LEU A 112 -15.60 -2.28 10.32
CA LEU A 112 -16.50 -3.06 9.45
C LEU A 112 -17.70 -2.24 8.93
N ASP A 113 -18.07 -1.15 9.63
CA ASP A 113 -19.18 -0.25 9.26
C ASP A 113 -18.76 0.91 8.34
N VAL A 114 -17.48 0.97 7.98
CA VAL A 114 -16.95 1.99 7.07
C VAL A 114 -17.03 1.47 5.63
N GLU A 115 -17.73 2.20 4.76
CA GLU A 115 -17.76 1.94 3.31
C GLU A 115 -16.34 1.71 2.75
N PRO A 116 -16.10 0.61 2.01
CA PRO A 116 -14.78 0.27 1.53
C PRO A 116 -14.23 1.35 0.57
N GLY A 117 -13.29 2.12 1.12
CA GLY A 117 -12.04 2.58 0.52
C GLY A 117 -12.11 3.53 -0.67
N ARG A 118 -11.53 4.71 -0.44
CA ARG A 118 -11.28 5.75 -1.45
C ARG A 118 -10.09 5.36 -2.33
N LYS A 119 -10.14 5.65 -3.62
CA LYS A 119 -8.95 5.77 -4.48
C LYS A 119 -8.23 7.05 -4.08
N VAL A 120 -7.03 6.94 -3.52
CA VAL A 120 -6.29 8.10 -3.00
C VAL A 120 -5.08 8.40 -3.87
N GLY A 121 -5.00 9.64 -4.34
CA GLY A 121 -3.84 10.18 -5.04
C GLY A 121 -2.87 10.83 -4.07
N ILE A 122 -1.58 10.59 -4.25
CA ILE A 122 -0.49 11.17 -3.47
C ILE A 122 0.41 11.94 -4.44
N ALA A 123 0.33 13.27 -4.40
CA ALA A 123 1.20 14.15 -5.15
C ALA A 123 2.37 14.57 -4.28
N ASP A 124 3.57 14.11 -4.60
CA ASP A 124 4.78 14.18 -3.77
C ASP A 124 4.69 13.39 -2.45
N ALA A 125 5.41 12.27 -2.45
CA ALA A 125 5.43 11.27 -1.40
C ALA A 125 6.23 11.68 -0.14
N GLN A 126 7.13 12.67 -0.21
CA GLN A 126 8.18 12.82 0.81
C GLN A 126 7.63 13.22 2.18
N ARG A 127 6.65 14.13 2.21
CA ARG A 127 6.04 14.63 3.45
C ARG A 127 4.75 13.90 3.83
N SER A 128 4.15 13.22 2.86
CA SER A 128 2.84 12.59 3.01
C SER A 128 2.93 11.19 3.64
N TRP A 129 4.13 10.65 3.85
CA TRP A 129 4.32 9.27 4.32
C TRP A 129 3.63 8.94 5.64
N PRO A 130 3.70 9.75 6.72
CA PRO A 130 3.02 9.42 7.98
C PRO A 130 1.51 9.21 7.81
N LEU A 131 0.85 10.09 7.04
CA LEU A 131 -0.57 9.96 6.72
C LEU A 131 -0.82 8.73 5.84
N VAL A 132 -0.05 8.53 4.77
CA VAL A 132 -0.20 7.38 3.87
C VAL A 132 -0.02 6.06 4.61
N ARG A 133 1.00 5.96 5.47
CA ARG A 133 1.27 4.79 6.30
C ARG A 133 0.09 4.49 7.24
N ARG A 134 -0.52 5.52 7.82
CA ARG A 134 -1.72 5.39 8.65
C ARG A 134 -2.88 4.82 7.83
N LEU A 135 -3.17 5.42 6.66
CA LEU A 135 -4.25 4.98 5.78
C LEU A 135 -4.09 3.52 5.35
N VAL A 136 -2.88 3.09 5.01
CA VAL A 136 -2.59 1.70 4.64
C VAL A 136 -2.79 0.75 5.81
N ARG A 137 -2.38 1.16 7.02
CA ARG A 137 -2.52 0.33 8.23
C ARG A 137 -3.99 0.16 8.63
N GLU A 138 -4.76 1.23 8.58
CA GLU A 138 -6.19 1.32 8.87
C GLU A 138 -7.06 0.78 7.70
N GLN A 139 -6.47 0.24 6.62
CA GLN A 139 -7.18 -0.26 5.43
C GLN A 139 -8.17 0.76 4.81
N ALA A 140 -7.84 2.04 4.93
CA ALA A 140 -8.69 3.17 4.52
C ALA A 140 -8.80 3.38 3.00
N CYS A 141 -8.04 2.63 2.20
CA CYS A 141 -7.90 2.85 0.77
C CYS A 141 -8.13 1.56 -0.02
N THR A 142 -8.77 1.67 -1.18
CA THR A 142 -8.92 0.56 -2.13
C THR A 142 -7.88 0.60 -3.25
N GLU A 143 -7.25 1.76 -3.47
CA GLU A 143 -6.18 1.95 -4.43
C GLU A 143 -5.34 3.18 -4.02
N LEU A 144 -4.03 3.11 -4.23
CA LEU A 144 -3.13 4.26 -4.12
C LEU A 144 -2.49 4.62 -5.46
N ARG A 145 -2.53 5.92 -5.79
CA ARG A 145 -1.84 6.50 -6.95
C ARG A 145 -0.75 7.43 -6.45
N ILE A 146 0.48 7.24 -6.92
CA ILE A 146 1.64 7.97 -6.42
C ILE A 146 2.31 8.70 -7.57
N ALA A 147 2.50 9.99 -7.44
CA ALA A 147 3.27 10.78 -8.39
C ALA A 147 4.25 11.69 -7.63
N SER A 148 5.53 11.34 -7.65
CA SER A 148 6.59 12.07 -6.96
C SER A 148 7.86 12.10 -7.81
N SER A 149 8.31 13.31 -8.14
CA SER A 149 9.37 13.54 -9.13
C SER A 149 10.68 14.06 -8.54
N LEU A 150 10.73 14.40 -7.25
CA LEU A 150 11.96 14.87 -6.61
C LEU A 150 12.84 13.71 -6.14
N PRO A 151 13.96 13.41 -6.81
CA PRO A 151 14.78 12.24 -6.49
C PRO A 151 15.25 12.22 -5.03
N VAL A 152 15.42 11.02 -4.48
CA VAL A 152 15.91 10.81 -3.11
C VAL A 152 17.40 11.18 -3.04
N GLY A 153 17.69 12.40 -2.59
CA GLY A 153 19.04 12.90 -2.33
C GLY A 153 19.33 13.07 -0.84
N LEU A 154 20.59 13.29 -0.48
CA LEU A 154 21.05 13.41 0.92
C LEU A 154 20.31 14.50 1.72
N GLN A 155 19.87 15.57 1.07
CA GLN A 155 19.10 16.63 1.75
C GLN A 155 17.68 16.16 2.08
N GLN A 156 17.09 15.34 1.22
CA GLN A 156 15.74 14.81 1.37
C GLN A 156 15.66 13.73 2.45
N PHE A 157 16.75 13.02 2.76
CA PHE A 157 16.81 12.05 3.86
C PHE A 157 16.43 12.62 5.23
N ARG A 158 16.57 13.94 5.43
CA ARG A 158 16.10 14.60 6.68
C ARG A 158 14.58 14.52 6.85
N LEU A 159 13.85 14.28 5.78
CA LEU A 159 12.39 14.27 5.71
C LEU A 159 11.84 12.90 5.32
N LEU A 160 12.70 11.95 4.97
CA LEU A 160 12.33 10.63 4.47
C LEU A 160 12.64 9.55 5.50
N GLU A 161 11.64 8.72 5.79
CA GLU A 161 11.88 7.40 6.40
C GLU A 161 12.46 6.48 5.32
N ALA A 162 13.77 6.57 5.09
CA ALA A 162 14.48 5.79 4.08
C ALA A 162 15.90 5.43 4.57
N GLY A 163 16.43 4.31 4.07
CA GLY A 163 17.82 3.90 4.32
C GLY A 163 18.79 4.54 3.33
N ILE A 164 20.02 4.85 3.76
CA ILE A 164 21.04 5.49 2.90
C ILE A 164 21.34 4.67 1.63
N HIS A 165 21.17 3.34 1.69
CA HIS A 165 21.32 2.44 0.54
C HIS A 165 20.27 2.66 -0.57
N GLU A 166 19.24 3.48 -0.32
CA GLU A 166 18.18 3.83 -1.29
C GLU A 166 18.47 5.15 -2.05
N LEU A 167 19.66 5.74 -1.89
CA LEU A 167 20.09 6.93 -2.61
C LEU A 167 19.88 6.78 -4.13
N GLY A 168 19.27 7.80 -4.74
CA GLY A 168 19.03 7.84 -6.18
C GLY A 168 17.83 7.00 -6.66
N GLN A 169 17.13 6.28 -5.77
CA GLN A 169 15.89 5.60 -6.14
C GLN A 169 14.76 6.61 -6.45
N SER A 170 13.84 6.19 -7.32
CA SER A 170 12.62 6.94 -7.58
C SER A 170 11.78 7.02 -6.29
N PRO A 171 11.31 8.21 -5.88
CA PRO A 171 10.51 8.37 -4.67
C PRO A 171 9.17 7.63 -4.76
N SER A 172 8.54 7.62 -5.95
CA SER A 172 7.29 6.88 -6.18
C SER A 172 7.50 5.39 -5.99
N ILE A 173 8.57 4.83 -6.57
CA ILE A 173 8.92 3.41 -6.46
C ILE A 173 9.23 3.04 -5.01
N ARG A 174 10.02 3.87 -4.32
CA ARG A 174 10.35 3.68 -2.91
C ARG A 174 9.09 3.63 -2.05
N LEU A 175 8.21 4.64 -2.18
CA LEU A 175 6.96 4.67 -1.43
C LEU A 175 6.07 3.47 -1.77
N ALA A 176 5.97 3.11 -3.05
CA ALA A 176 5.18 1.95 -3.47
C ALA A 176 5.70 0.64 -2.86
N ARG A 177 7.03 0.46 -2.75
CA ARG A 177 7.63 -0.69 -2.06
C ARG A 177 7.28 -0.69 -0.57
N GLN A 178 7.44 0.45 0.11
CA GLN A 178 7.09 0.58 1.53
C GLN A 178 5.61 0.30 1.81
N ILE A 179 4.72 0.70 0.90
CA ILE A 179 3.29 0.37 1.00
C ILE A 179 3.07 -1.12 0.77
N ALA A 180 3.66 -1.70 -0.27
CA ALA A 180 3.51 -3.14 -0.58
C ALA A 180 4.05 -4.04 0.55
N GLU A 181 5.05 -3.58 1.29
CA GLU A 181 5.58 -4.25 2.49
C GLU A 181 4.61 -4.20 3.69
N LEU A 182 3.73 -3.19 3.75
CA LEU A 182 2.69 -3.10 4.77
C LEU A 182 1.40 -3.82 4.35
N ASP A 183 1.07 -3.75 3.07
CA ASP A 183 -0.15 -4.30 2.48
C ASP A 183 0.11 -4.74 1.03
N PRO A 184 0.48 -6.01 0.81
CA PRO A 184 0.79 -6.48 -0.54
C PRO A 184 -0.44 -6.54 -1.44
N TYR A 185 -1.64 -6.64 -0.85
CA TYR A 185 -2.90 -6.76 -1.57
C TYR A 185 -3.48 -5.41 -2.01
N LEU A 186 -2.96 -4.29 -1.50
CA LEU A 186 -3.38 -2.95 -1.88
C LEU A 186 -2.86 -2.59 -3.28
N PRO A 187 -3.73 -2.30 -4.25
CA PRO A 187 -3.30 -1.87 -5.59
C PRO A 187 -2.56 -0.53 -5.56
N ILE A 188 -1.38 -0.49 -6.21
CA ILE A 188 -0.55 0.71 -6.33
C ILE A 188 -0.23 1.02 -7.79
N ARG A 189 -0.40 2.30 -8.17
CA ARG A 189 -0.01 2.84 -9.48
C ARG A 189 0.94 4.02 -9.30
N CYS A 190 2.07 3.98 -10.00
CA CYS A 190 3.02 5.10 -10.03
C CYS A 190 2.84 5.89 -11.33
N TYR A 191 2.86 7.21 -11.22
CA TYR A 191 2.78 8.16 -12.33
C TYR A 191 3.97 9.11 -12.27
N ASP A 192 4.37 9.64 -13.43
CA ASP A 192 5.48 10.59 -13.52
C ASP A 192 5.07 12.02 -13.12
N ASP A 193 3.82 12.39 -13.40
CA ASP A 193 3.29 13.74 -13.17
C ASP A 193 1.96 13.69 -12.39
N PRO A 194 1.86 14.32 -11.20
CA PRO A 194 0.60 14.43 -10.47
C PRO A 194 -0.46 15.28 -11.19
N LEU A 195 -0.10 16.01 -12.24
CA LEU A 195 -1.04 16.79 -13.06
C LEU A 195 -1.56 16.03 -14.27
N ALA A 196 -1.08 14.80 -14.52
CA ALA A 196 -1.56 13.96 -15.60
C ALA A 196 -3.05 13.63 -15.42
N GLU A 197 -3.79 13.51 -16.52
CA GLU A 197 -5.21 13.17 -16.46
C GLU A 197 -5.45 11.78 -15.89
N ASP A 198 -4.63 10.81 -16.33
CA ASP A 198 -4.70 9.43 -15.90
C ASP A 198 -4.51 9.27 -14.39
N PHE A 199 -3.67 10.12 -13.77
CA PHE A 199 -3.52 10.14 -12.31
C PHE A 199 -4.85 10.37 -11.60
N PHE A 200 -5.74 11.18 -12.16
CA PHE A 200 -7.07 11.44 -11.60
C PHE A 200 -8.13 10.44 -12.04
N LEU A 201 -8.05 9.87 -13.23
CA LEU A 201 -9.19 9.19 -13.88
C LEU A 201 -8.97 7.72 -14.27
N GLU A 202 -7.73 7.23 -14.35
CA GLU A 202 -7.45 5.89 -14.87
C GLU A 202 -8.02 4.78 -13.97
N GLY A 203 -8.91 3.94 -14.49
CA GLY A 203 -9.58 2.91 -13.67
C GLY A 203 -10.57 3.49 -12.64
N GLY A 204 -10.99 4.74 -12.82
CA GLY A 204 -11.96 5.43 -11.98
C GLY A 204 -11.42 6.76 -11.44
N LYS A 205 -12.34 7.66 -11.09
CA LYS A 205 -11.98 8.96 -10.50
C LYS A 205 -11.34 8.77 -9.12
N LEU A 206 -10.35 9.60 -8.79
CA LEU A 206 -9.85 9.74 -7.42
C LEU A 206 -10.97 10.22 -6.49
N ASP A 207 -11.00 9.65 -5.29
CA ASP A 207 -11.93 10.03 -4.23
C ASP A 207 -11.30 11.03 -3.26
N LEU A 208 -9.95 11.10 -3.24
CA LEU A 208 -9.18 12.00 -2.41
C LEU A 208 -7.81 12.25 -3.02
N LEU A 209 -7.30 13.47 -2.88
CA LEU A 209 -5.92 13.84 -3.18
C LEU A 209 -5.20 14.27 -1.90
N ILE A 210 -3.98 13.80 -1.69
CA ILE A 210 -3.05 14.28 -0.68
C ILE A 210 -1.95 15.07 -1.40
N ASP A 211 -1.85 16.36 -1.11
CA ASP A 211 -0.86 17.24 -1.73
C ASP A 211 0.36 17.47 -0.82
N GLY A 212 1.50 16.89 -1.21
CA GLY A 212 2.81 17.12 -0.60
C GLY A 212 3.71 18.11 -1.38
N THR A 213 3.26 18.69 -2.50
CA THR A 213 4.11 19.33 -3.51
C THR A 213 4.81 20.61 -3.04
N PRO A 214 6.16 20.70 -3.06
CA PRO A 214 6.92 21.82 -2.48
C PRO A 214 6.78 23.15 -3.19
N LYS A 215 6.41 23.15 -4.48
CA LYS A 215 6.32 24.35 -5.29
C LYS A 215 4.88 24.88 -5.28
N LEU A 216 4.70 26.13 -4.87
CA LEU A 216 3.40 26.80 -4.85
C LEU A 216 2.69 26.75 -6.21
N SER A 217 3.44 26.95 -7.31
CA SER A 217 2.87 26.88 -8.66
C SER A 217 2.36 25.48 -9.05
N GLN A 218 2.92 24.43 -8.48
CA GLN A 218 2.45 23.06 -8.71
C GLN A 218 1.22 22.76 -7.83
N HIS A 219 1.26 23.19 -6.56
CA HIS A 219 0.15 23.16 -5.63
C HIS A 219 -1.11 23.80 -6.22
N ASP A 220 -1.01 25.05 -6.72
CA ASP A 220 -2.16 25.77 -7.27
C ASP A 220 -2.79 25.04 -8.47
N ARG A 221 -1.95 24.54 -9.39
CA ARG A 221 -2.42 23.79 -10.58
C ARG A 221 -3.07 22.47 -10.20
N LEU A 222 -2.52 21.79 -9.19
CA LEU A 222 -3.03 20.52 -8.71
C LEU A 222 -4.40 20.71 -8.06
N HIS A 223 -4.54 21.73 -7.20
CA HIS A 223 -5.80 22.09 -6.56
C HIS A 223 -6.85 22.54 -7.58
N GLN A 224 -6.49 23.33 -8.60
CA GLN A 224 -7.40 23.71 -9.69
C GLN A 224 -7.92 22.48 -10.44
N ARG A 225 -7.05 21.52 -10.73
CA ARG A 225 -7.44 20.28 -11.41
C ARG A 225 -8.33 19.40 -10.55
N ALA A 226 -7.99 19.24 -9.27
CA ALA A 226 -8.82 18.50 -8.32
C ALA A 226 -10.21 19.13 -8.16
N ALA A 227 -10.28 20.47 -8.03
CA ALA A 227 -11.53 21.21 -7.96
C ALA A 227 -12.39 21.04 -9.21
N ALA A 228 -11.78 21.11 -10.41
CA ALA A 228 -12.49 20.90 -11.68
C ALA A 228 -13.10 19.48 -11.80
N LEU A 229 -12.55 18.50 -11.09
CA LEU A 229 -13.03 17.11 -11.07
C LEU A 229 -13.87 16.77 -9.83
N GLY A 230 -14.08 17.75 -8.93
CA GLY A 230 -14.75 17.54 -7.64
C GLY A 230 -14.04 16.52 -6.76
N VAL A 231 -12.71 16.50 -6.79
CA VAL A 231 -11.86 15.64 -5.94
C VAL A 231 -11.43 16.47 -4.72
N PRO A 232 -11.78 16.05 -3.50
CA PRO A 232 -11.35 16.75 -2.29
C PRO A 232 -9.83 16.62 -2.10
N VAL A 233 -9.22 17.65 -1.54
CA VAL A 233 -7.76 17.72 -1.35
C VAL A 233 -7.43 17.90 0.12
N ILE A 234 -6.55 17.05 0.66
CA ILE A 234 -5.84 17.31 1.91
C ILE A 234 -4.57 18.09 1.53
N PRO A 235 -4.45 19.35 1.97
CA PRO A 235 -3.27 20.14 1.68
C PRO A 235 -2.06 19.60 2.45
N ARG A 236 -0.89 20.17 2.16
CA ARG A 236 0.35 19.87 2.87
C ARG A 236 0.12 19.86 4.38
N LEU A 237 0.54 18.76 5.00
CA LEU A 237 0.65 18.66 6.45
C LEU A 237 1.88 19.41 6.94
N GLU A 238 1.69 20.27 7.92
CA GLU A 238 2.79 20.85 8.70
C GLU A 238 3.30 19.83 9.75
N PRO A 239 4.57 19.92 10.19
CA PRO A 239 5.11 19.02 11.20
C PRO A 239 4.26 19.02 12.48
N GLY A 240 3.69 17.86 12.84
CA GLY A 240 2.85 17.69 14.02
C GLY A 240 1.34 17.65 13.73
N GLU A 241 0.91 17.94 12.50
CA GLU A 241 -0.48 17.72 12.09
C GLU A 241 -0.76 16.24 11.86
N SER A 242 -1.91 15.76 12.34
CA SER A 242 -2.40 14.41 12.10
C SER A 242 -3.85 14.47 11.66
N TYR A 243 -4.23 13.64 10.70
CA TYR A 243 -5.63 13.40 10.34
C TYR A 243 -5.97 11.97 10.72
N SER A 244 -7.05 11.77 11.47
CA SER A 244 -7.71 10.47 11.60
C SER A 244 -8.54 10.17 10.36
N PHE A 245 -8.64 8.91 9.94
CA PHE A 245 -9.54 8.51 8.85
C PHE A 245 -10.98 9.01 9.09
N ARG A 246 -11.43 9.02 10.34
CA ARG A 246 -12.76 9.55 10.75
C ARG A 246 -12.86 11.08 10.69
N GLU A 247 -11.73 11.77 10.76
CA GLU A 247 -11.61 13.23 10.66
C GLU A 247 -11.30 13.70 9.24
N MET A 248 -10.93 12.77 8.34
CA MET A 248 -10.79 13.07 6.94
C MET A 248 -12.13 13.56 6.43
N PRO A 249 -12.15 14.64 5.64
CA PRO A 249 -13.38 15.23 5.13
C PRO A 249 -14.29 14.13 4.57
N ALA A 250 -15.48 13.98 5.14
CA ALA A 250 -16.58 13.30 4.46
C ALA A 250 -16.75 14.02 3.12
N VAL A 251 -16.76 13.28 2.02
CA VAL A 251 -16.90 13.86 0.67
C VAL A 251 -18.24 14.58 0.63
N ARG A 252 -18.24 15.90 0.85
CA ARG A 252 -19.41 16.72 0.58
C ARG A 252 -19.49 16.94 -0.94
N PRO A 253 -20.69 16.95 -1.53
CA PRO A 253 -20.88 17.10 -2.98
C PRO A 253 -20.29 18.39 -3.58
N ASP A 254 -19.89 19.35 -2.75
CA ASP A 254 -19.47 20.71 -3.10
C ASP A 254 -17.95 20.95 -3.02
N GLY A 255 -17.13 19.94 -2.71
CA GLY A 255 -15.67 20.00 -2.86
C GLY A 255 -14.92 20.84 -1.82
N HIS A 256 -15.59 21.34 -0.78
CA HIS A 256 -14.94 22.07 0.32
C HIS A 256 -14.70 21.19 1.55
N LEU A 257 -13.53 21.33 2.18
CA LEU A 257 -13.20 20.70 3.46
C LEU A 257 -14.12 21.24 4.56
N ALA A 258 -14.82 20.37 5.28
CA ALA A 258 -15.39 20.76 6.57
C ALA A 258 -14.22 21.01 7.54
N SER A 259 -14.14 22.21 8.13
CA SER A 259 -13.06 22.50 9.09
C SER A 259 -13.13 21.49 10.24
N ALA A 260 -12.03 20.78 10.50
CA ALA A 260 -11.90 20.01 11.73
C ALA A 260 -12.13 20.96 12.91
N ALA A 261 -13.15 20.66 13.72
CA ALA A 261 -13.36 21.37 14.97
C ALA A 261 -12.09 21.18 15.81
N SER A 262 -11.38 22.27 16.06
CA SER A 262 -10.21 22.30 16.92
C SER A 262 -10.67 22.01 18.35
N GLY A 263 -10.68 20.74 18.73
CA GLY A 263 -10.83 20.31 20.12
C GLY A 263 -9.52 20.56 20.85
N ARG A 264 -9.57 21.45 21.84
CA ARG A 264 -8.47 21.73 22.79
C ARG A 264 -8.11 20.52 23.63
#